data_AF-A0A7X8MKK2-F1
#
_entry.id   AF-A0A7X8MKK2-F1
#
_cell.length_a   1.000
_cell.length_b   1.000
_cell.length_c   1.000
_cell.angle_alpha   90.00
_cell.angle_beta   90.00
_cell.angle_gamma   90.00
#
_symmetry.space_group_name_H-M   'P 1'
#
loop_
_entity.id
_entity.type
_entity.pdbx_description
1 polymer ?
#
loop_
_entity_poly.entity_id
_entity_poly.type
_entity_poly.pdbx_seq_one_letter_code
_entity_poly.pdbx_strand_id
1 'polypeptide(L)'
;MARDYIYVKGAREHNLKNIDVTVPRDQLVVFTGVSGSGKSSLAFDTIYSEGQRRYMESLSTYARQFLGQMDKPDVDYIEGLSPSISIDQKSTSNNPRSTVGTVTEIYDYLRLLFARIGRPHCPHCHKPIQRQTIDQIVDTLLELPANSRIKVLAPVVIGQKGEHRKVLQNLFKDGFVRVIVDGYEYTSDEEIELAKNKKHDIKAVVDRLVIKEDVRSRLAESLELAFELSEGTIGILWLKDEGEEEMVFSQEFSCPECGFSLPELSPRMFSFNNPFGACPECDGLGWKREIDPSLILDMDKSLEDGAIIPWSNNFFTYYNKILAAAAQKYKVPLDRPLKELDQKQIDFLLYGNGGERFEITYTNSYGETGKYRSSYEGVINNLSRRYMETRSEYAREDIEKYMTYSICPRCQGKRLREEILWVLVGDKSINDVTALSVSEAINFFEQLPLNERETIIARLVVKEIKERLRFLIDVGLDYLTLDRKAGSLSGGEAQRIRLATQVGSSLVGVLYVLDEPSIGLHPRDNERLLATLKRLRDLGNTVIVVEHDEDTVRNADHVIDIGPLAGVHGGEIVAQGT
;
A
#
# COMPACT_ATOMS: atom_id res chain seq x y z
N MET A 1 -8.85 43.11 17.99
CA MET A 1 -9.72 42.99 16.80
C MET A 1 -8.93 42.21 15.77
N ALA A 2 -9.52 41.21 15.10
CA ALA A 2 -8.88 40.63 13.93
C ALA A 2 -8.67 41.77 12.93
N ARG A 3 -7.45 41.93 12.41
CA ARG A 3 -7.20 42.92 11.38
C ARG A 3 -7.78 42.41 10.08
N ASP A 4 -8.33 43.30 9.26
CA ASP A 4 -8.96 42.93 7.97
C ASP A 4 -7.94 42.75 6.84
N TYR A 5 -6.66 43.06 7.09
CA TYR A 5 -5.59 43.05 6.09
C TYR A 5 -4.29 42.43 6.65
N ILE A 6 -3.50 41.87 5.74
CA ILE A 6 -2.08 41.52 5.93
C ILE A 6 -1.25 42.69 5.40
N TYR A 7 -0.43 43.29 6.25
CA TYR A 7 0.45 44.39 5.88
C TYR A 7 1.88 43.87 5.76
N VAL A 8 2.48 44.01 4.60
CA VAL A 8 3.89 43.70 4.34
C VAL A 8 4.60 45.02 4.06
N LYS A 9 5.68 45.28 4.80
CA LYS A 9 6.47 46.51 4.71
C LYS A 9 7.94 46.20 4.44
N GLY A 10 8.49 46.88 3.44
CA GLY A 10 9.90 46.76 3.06
C GLY A 10 10.34 45.35 2.70
N ALA A 11 9.57 44.63 1.88
CA ALA A 11 9.98 43.31 1.39
C ALA A 11 11.08 43.45 0.32
N ARG A 12 12.19 42.74 0.52
CA ARG A 12 13.42 42.81 -0.29
C ARG A 12 13.94 41.46 -0.76
N GLU A 13 13.17 40.39 -0.55
CA GLU A 13 13.61 39.08 -0.98
C GLU A 13 13.89 39.00 -2.48
N HIS A 14 15.00 38.35 -2.83
CA HIS A 14 15.50 38.23 -4.20
C HIS A 14 15.60 39.57 -4.96
N ASN A 15 14.64 39.85 -5.87
CA ASN A 15 14.63 41.04 -6.71
C ASN A 15 13.62 42.10 -6.26
N LEU A 16 12.92 41.90 -5.14
CA LEU A 16 11.95 42.85 -4.60
C LEU A 16 12.61 44.17 -4.19
N LYS A 17 11.99 45.30 -4.55
CA LYS A 17 12.55 46.65 -4.42
C LYS A 17 12.10 47.36 -3.16
N ASN A 18 12.25 46.73 -2.00
CA ASN A 18 11.80 47.27 -0.71
C ASN A 18 10.31 47.67 -0.74
N ILE A 19 9.47 46.74 -1.19
CA ILE A 19 8.06 47.02 -1.50
C ILE A 19 7.17 46.96 -0.26
N ASP A 20 6.15 47.80 -0.29
CA ASP A 20 5.03 47.78 0.65
C ASP A 20 3.79 47.25 -0.06
N VAL A 21 3.12 46.24 0.51
CA VAL A 21 1.88 45.69 -0.04
C VAL A 21 0.87 45.41 1.06
N THR A 22 -0.40 45.62 0.75
CA THR A 22 -1.51 45.33 1.67
C THR A 22 -2.39 44.26 1.05
N VAL A 23 -2.58 43.12 1.69
CA VAL A 23 -3.37 42.00 1.15
C VAL A 23 -4.67 41.89 1.96
N PRO A 24 -5.87 41.96 1.35
CA PRO A 24 -7.11 41.76 2.08
C PRO A 24 -7.22 40.34 2.62
N ARG A 25 -7.73 40.19 3.84
CA ARG A 25 -8.00 38.89 4.45
C ARG A 25 -9.36 38.36 4.02
N ASP A 26 -9.51 37.05 4.17
CA ASP A 26 -10.73 36.29 3.90
C ASP A 26 -11.23 36.45 2.46
N GLN A 27 -10.28 36.70 1.55
CA GLN A 27 -10.49 36.93 0.13
C GLN A 27 -9.60 36.00 -0.73
N LEU A 28 -10.04 35.79 -1.97
CA LEU A 28 -9.25 35.18 -3.03
C LEU A 28 -8.42 36.28 -3.72
N VAL A 29 -7.13 36.31 -3.40
CA VAL A 29 -6.17 37.30 -3.91
C VAL A 29 -5.29 36.66 -4.97
N VAL A 30 -5.20 37.27 -6.15
CA VAL A 30 -4.35 36.79 -7.24
C VAL A 30 -3.14 37.70 -7.41
N PHE A 31 -1.95 37.11 -7.37
CA PHE A 31 -0.69 37.76 -7.72
C PHE A 31 -0.38 37.45 -9.18
N THR A 32 -0.29 38.48 -10.00
CA THR A 32 -0.04 38.35 -11.44
C THR A 32 1.14 39.23 -11.88
N GLY A 33 1.55 39.10 -13.14
CA GLY A 33 2.71 39.76 -13.72
C GLY A 33 3.60 38.79 -14.51
N VAL A 34 4.64 39.32 -15.17
CA VAL A 34 5.51 38.52 -16.06
C VAL A 34 6.35 37.47 -15.30
N SER A 35 6.80 36.41 -15.97
CA SER A 35 7.68 35.41 -15.35
C SER A 35 8.98 36.07 -14.84
N GLY A 36 9.37 35.75 -13.61
CA GLY A 36 10.54 36.37 -12.95
C GLY A 36 10.30 37.81 -12.44
N SER A 37 9.05 38.30 -12.39
CA SER A 37 8.75 39.63 -11.89
C SER A 37 8.85 39.80 -10.37
N GLY A 38 8.93 38.70 -9.61
CA GLY A 38 8.98 38.70 -8.14
C GLY A 38 7.74 38.13 -7.44
N LYS A 39 6.76 37.59 -8.19
CA LYS A 39 5.52 37.00 -7.62
C LYS A 39 5.79 35.94 -6.55
N SER A 40 6.59 34.92 -6.91
CA SER A 40 6.92 33.82 -5.99
C SER A 40 7.78 34.30 -4.83
N SER A 41 8.68 35.26 -5.04
CA SER A 41 9.48 35.88 -3.98
C SER A 41 8.62 36.57 -2.93
N LEU A 42 7.54 37.25 -3.35
CA LEU A 42 6.60 37.86 -2.41
C LEU A 42 5.66 36.82 -1.77
N ALA A 43 5.05 35.94 -2.57
CA ALA A 43 4.06 34.99 -2.09
C ALA A 43 4.66 33.87 -1.23
N PHE A 44 5.69 33.19 -1.74
CA PHE A 44 6.30 32.02 -1.13
C PHE A 44 7.46 32.40 -0.21
N ASP A 45 8.47 33.08 -0.75
CA ASP A 45 9.73 33.30 -0.01
C ASP A 45 9.57 34.34 1.11
N THR A 46 8.58 35.24 1.00
CA THR A 46 8.27 36.26 2.02
C THR A 46 7.03 35.91 2.86
N ILE A 47 5.82 35.99 2.28
CA ILE A 47 4.56 35.89 3.03
C ILE A 47 4.35 34.49 3.62
N TYR A 48 4.44 33.44 2.80
CA TYR A 48 4.29 32.06 3.25
C TYR A 48 5.39 31.68 4.26
N SER A 49 6.66 31.92 3.93
CA SER A 49 7.80 31.59 4.80
C SER A 49 7.68 32.23 6.18
N GLU A 50 7.32 33.51 6.26
CA GLU A 50 7.16 34.21 7.54
C GLU A 50 5.93 33.69 8.32
N GLY A 51 4.81 33.40 7.63
CA GLY A 51 3.64 32.79 8.26
C GLY A 51 3.93 31.41 8.85
N GLN A 52 4.66 30.57 8.13
CA GLN A 52 5.02 29.22 8.56
C GLN A 52 5.99 29.28 9.73
N ARG A 53 7.02 30.13 9.63
CA ARG A 53 8.02 30.32 10.68
C ARG A 53 7.39 30.78 11.99
N ARG A 54 6.53 31.82 11.97
CA ARG A 54 5.84 32.31 13.18
C ARG A 54 4.99 31.24 13.83
N TYR A 55 4.29 30.43 13.03
CA TYR A 55 3.51 29.32 13.55
C TYR A 55 4.39 28.24 14.19
N MET A 56 5.47 27.82 13.52
CA MET A 56 6.38 26.81 14.06
C MET A 56 7.12 27.29 15.32
N GLU A 57 7.47 28.58 15.42
CA GLU A 57 8.05 29.18 16.62
C GLU A 57 7.08 29.11 17.84
N SER A 58 5.78 29.01 17.59
CA SER A 58 4.77 28.88 18.65
C SER A 58 4.63 27.44 19.20
N LEU A 59 5.05 26.42 18.45
CA LEU A 59 4.81 25.01 18.79
C LEU A 59 5.59 24.52 20.01
N SER A 60 6.89 24.87 20.12
CA SER A 60 7.70 24.52 21.28
C SER A 60 8.94 25.40 21.41
N THR A 61 9.49 25.47 22.63
CA THR A 61 10.78 26.13 22.90
C THR A 61 11.94 25.46 22.17
N TYR A 62 11.87 24.13 21.99
CA TYR A 62 12.84 23.36 21.20
C TYR A 62 12.76 23.72 19.72
N ALA A 63 11.55 23.75 19.13
CA ALA A 63 11.37 24.14 17.72
C ALA A 63 11.94 25.55 17.46
N ARG A 64 11.77 26.50 18.38
CA ARG A 64 12.40 27.83 18.28
C ARG A 64 13.92 27.80 18.13
N GLN A 65 14.62 26.87 18.79
CA GLN A 65 16.08 26.76 18.67
C GLN A 65 16.51 26.28 17.28
N PHE A 66 15.76 25.35 16.67
CA PHE A 66 16.03 24.86 15.32
C PHE A 66 15.66 25.88 14.24
N LEU A 67 14.54 26.59 14.42
CA LEU A 67 14.08 27.61 13.48
C LEU A 67 14.94 28.87 13.50
N GLY A 68 15.62 29.15 14.60
CA GLY A 68 16.60 30.24 14.67
C GLY A 68 17.78 30.08 13.71
N GLN A 69 17.99 28.89 13.15
CA GLN A 69 18.99 28.61 12.12
C GLN A 69 18.47 28.75 10.69
N MET A 70 17.16 28.93 10.48
CA MET A 70 16.60 29.19 9.16
C MET A 70 16.81 30.65 8.77
N ASP A 71 17.15 30.89 7.52
CA ASP A 71 17.23 32.25 6.98
C ASP A 71 15.87 32.94 7.10
N LYS A 72 15.87 34.10 7.75
CA LYS A 72 14.66 34.91 7.91
C LYS A 72 14.43 35.64 6.59
N PRO A 73 13.18 35.72 6.09
CA PRO A 73 12.89 36.53 4.92
C PRO A 73 13.34 37.98 5.14
N ASP A 74 13.98 38.58 4.14
CA ASP A 74 14.37 39.99 4.16
C ASP A 74 13.14 40.91 4.00
N VAL A 75 12.54 41.24 5.13
CA VAL A 75 11.38 42.12 5.26
C VAL A 75 11.49 42.93 6.53
N ASP A 76 11.12 44.21 6.49
CA ASP A 76 11.15 45.05 7.69
C ASP A 76 10.08 44.63 8.68
N TYR A 77 8.86 44.41 8.18
CA TYR A 77 7.72 44.16 9.03
C TYR A 77 6.58 43.48 8.27
N ILE A 78 6.01 42.44 8.88
CA ILE A 78 4.75 41.84 8.44
C ILE A 78 3.78 41.72 9.60
N GLU A 79 2.53 42.13 9.38
CA GLU A 79 1.47 42.09 10.37
C GLU A 79 0.17 41.53 9.80
N GLY A 80 -0.65 40.91 10.65
CA GLY A 80 -1.93 40.32 10.23
C GLY A 80 -1.79 38.95 9.55
N LEU A 81 -0.61 38.34 9.54
CA LEU A 81 -0.37 36.99 9.03
C LEU A 81 -1.12 35.92 9.84
N SER A 82 -1.83 35.06 9.12
CA SER A 82 -2.33 33.77 9.61
C SER A 82 -1.26 32.67 9.48
N PRO A 83 -1.39 31.53 10.20
CA PRO A 83 -0.64 30.33 9.87
C PRO A 83 -0.80 30.01 8.38
N SER A 84 0.31 29.79 7.69
CA SER A 84 0.33 29.65 6.24
C SER A 84 0.59 28.21 5.80
N ILE A 85 -0.06 27.81 4.71
CA ILE A 85 0.12 26.50 4.07
C ILE A 85 0.39 26.74 2.57
N SER A 86 1.51 26.21 2.07
CA SER A 86 1.82 26.23 0.65
C SER A 86 1.18 25.06 -0.07
N ILE A 87 0.77 25.29 -1.32
CA ILE A 87 0.33 24.27 -2.27
C ILE A 87 1.08 24.52 -3.58
N ASP A 88 2.33 24.05 -3.62
CA ASP A 88 3.26 24.18 -4.74
C ASP A 88 3.35 22.89 -5.58
N GLN A 89 3.98 22.99 -6.74
CA GLN A 89 4.23 21.84 -7.64
C GLN A 89 5.43 20.98 -7.23
N LYS A 90 6.04 21.25 -6.06
CA LYS A 90 7.17 20.44 -5.60
C LYS A 90 6.72 18.99 -5.47
N SER A 91 7.51 18.10 -6.08
CA SER A 91 7.12 16.72 -6.30
C SER A 91 6.66 16.04 -5.02
N THR A 92 5.53 15.34 -5.12
CA THR A 92 5.14 14.34 -4.11
C THR A 92 6.29 13.38 -3.87
N SER A 93 6.50 13.01 -2.60
CA SER A 93 7.58 12.09 -2.18
C SER A 93 7.77 10.94 -3.17
N ASN A 94 8.99 10.79 -3.69
CA ASN A 94 9.41 9.67 -4.55
C ASN A 94 9.51 8.33 -3.79
N ASN A 95 8.92 8.25 -2.58
CA ASN A 95 8.88 7.03 -1.82
C ASN A 95 8.09 5.97 -2.60
N PRO A 96 8.73 4.84 -2.98
CA PRO A 96 8.09 3.80 -3.80
C PRO A 96 6.87 3.17 -3.13
N ARG A 97 6.70 3.37 -1.83
CA ARG A 97 5.55 2.87 -1.07
C ARG A 97 4.33 3.78 -1.09
N SER A 98 4.48 5.04 -1.48
CA SER A 98 3.41 6.03 -1.45
C SER A 98 2.49 5.89 -2.68
N THR A 99 1.18 5.90 -2.46
CA THR A 99 0.12 5.89 -3.48
C THR A 99 -0.83 7.07 -3.29
N VAL A 100 -1.70 7.32 -4.28
CA VAL A 100 -2.79 8.31 -4.17
C VAL A 100 -3.61 8.07 -2.89
N GLY A 101 -3.99 6.82 -2.62
CA GLY A 101 -4.74 6.43 -1.44
C GLY A 101 -4.02 6.71 -0.11
N THR A 102 -2.68 6.59 -0.06
CA THR A 102 -1.94 6.94 1.17
C THR A 102 -1.74 8.43 1.33
N VAL A 103 -1.51 9.18 0.24
CA VAL A 103 -1.33 10.65 0.30
C VAL A 103 -2.64 11.36 0.67
N THR A 104 -3.77 10.82 0.21
CA THR A 104 -5.11 11.32 0.54
C THR A 104 -5.66 10.74 1.85
N GLU A 105 -4.89 9.86 2.50
CA GLU A 105 -5.28 9.08 3.68
C GLU A 105 -6.57 8.23 3.47
N ILE A 106 -7.16 8.18 2.27
CA ILE A 106 -8.34 7.34 1.98
C ILE A 106 -8.04 5.88 2.29
N TYR A 107 -6.81 5.43 1.98
CA TYR A 107 -6.36 4.08 2.29
C TYR A 107 -6.42 3.79 3.80
N ASP A 108 -6.20 4.77 4.66
CA ASP A 108 -6.23 4.58 6.11
C ASP A 108 -7.64 4.32 6.63
N TYR A 109 -8.62 5.03 6.07
CA TYR A 109 -10.03 4.77 6.33
C TYR A 109 -10.48 3.44 5.73
N LEU A 110 -9.97 3.05 4.56
CA LEU A 110 -10.20 1.70 4.01
C LEU A 110 -9.67 0.62 4.95
N ARG A 111 -8.44 0.75 5.45
CA ARG A 111 -7.88 -0.20 6.44
C ARG A 111 -8.76 -0.33 7.67
N LEU A 112 -9.29 0.78 8.17
CA LEU A 112 -10.17 0.80 9.32
C LEU A 112 -11.53 0.17 9.00
N LEU A 113 -12.11 0.46 7.83
CA LEU A 113 -13.36 -0.12 7.37
C LEU A 113 -13.26 -1.65 7.25
N PHE A 114 -12.26 -2.14 6.52
CA PHE A 114 -12.04 -3.57 6.30
C PHE A 114 -11.73 -4.32 7.61
N ALA A 115 -11.03 -3.69 8.55
CA ALA A 115 -10.81 -4.30 9.86
C ALA A 115 -12.08 -4.41 10.71
N ARG A 116 -13.07 -3.54 10.50
CA ARG A 116 -14.29 -3.48 11.33
C ARG A 116 -15.47 -4.26 10.78
N ILE A 117 -15.68 -4.21 9.47
CA ILE A 117 -16.83 -4.86 8.81
C ILE A 117 -16.42 -5.87 7.74
N GLY A 118 -15.12 -6.05 7.51
CA GLY A 118 -14.63 -7.01 6.52
C GLY A 118 -15.00 -8.43 6.89
N ARG A 119 -15.51 -9.18 5.92
CA ARG A 119 -15.88 -10.59 6.06
C ARG A 119 -14.72 -11.44 5.53
N PRO A 120 -13.95 -12.12 6.40
CA PRO A 120 -12.83 -12.94 5.97
C PRO A 120 -13.36 -14.20 5.26
N HIS A 121 -12.69 -14.58 4.17
CA HIS A 121 -12.93 -15.81 3.44
C HIS A 121 -11.65 -16.65 3.44
N CYS A 122 -11.81 -17.95 3.32
CA CYS A 122 -10.67 -18.84 3.21
C CYS A 122 -10.01 -18.69 1.83
N PRO A 123 -8.68 -18.48 1.73
CA PRO A 123 -7.98 -18.41 0.44
C PRO A 123 -8.01 -19.72 -0.36
N HIS A 124 -8.29 -20.85 0.29
CA HIS A 124 -8.25 -22.17 -0.35
C HIS A 124 -9.63 -22.67 -0.80
N CYS A 125 -10.68 -22.50 0.02
CA CYS A 125 -12.03 -22.96 -0.30
C CYS A 125 -13.00 -21.82 -0.64
N HIS A 126 -12.58 -20.57 -0.49
CA HIS A 126 -13.35 -19.34 -0.75
C HIS A 126 -14.65 -19.20 0.06
N LYS A 127 -14.84 -20.05 1.08
CA LYS A 127 -15.99 -19.98 1.99
C LYS A 127 -15.77 -18.91 3.05
N PRO A 128 -16.83 -18.24 3.53
CA PRO A 128 -16.74 -17.27 4.60
C PRO A 128 -16.26 -17.95 5.89
N ILE A 129 -15.34 -17.29 6.58
CA ILE A 129 -14.86 -17.71 7.89
C ILE A 129 -15.50 -16.79 8.93
N GLN A 130 -16.10 -17.37 9.96
CA GLN A 130 -16.73 -16.61 11.02
C GLN A 130 -16.20 -17.03 12.37
N ARG A 131 -15.83 -16.04 13.17
CA ARG A 131 -15.64 -16.18 14.60
C ARG A 131 -16.99 -16.05 15.28
N GLN A 132 -17.33 -16.97 16.17
CA GLN A 132 -18.53 -16.89 16.98
C GLN A 132 -18.18 -17.12 18.46
N THR A 133 -18.79 -16.33 19.35
CA THR A 133 -18.70 -16.59 20.79
C THR A 133 -19.62 -17.74 21.18
N ILE A 134 -19.35 -18.38 22.32
CA ILE A 134 -20.22 -19.43 22.86
C ILE A 134 -21.66 -18.93 22.97
N ASP A 135 -21.87 -17.71 23.51
CA ASP A 135 -23.20 -17.10 23.59
C ASP A 135 -23.90 -16.96 22.24
N GLN A 136 -23.18 -16.54 21.19
CA GLN A 136 -23.75 -16.41 19.85
C GLN A 136 -24.12 -17.77 19.26
N ILE A 137 -23.30 -18.80 19.49
CA ILE A 137 -23.59 -20.17 19.05
C ILE A 137 -24.82 -20.69 19.79
N VAL A 138 -24.90 -20.48 21.11
CA VAL A 138 -26.06 -20.82 21.93
C VAL A 138 -27.32 -20.15 21.41
N ASP A 139 -27.29 -18.83 21.19
CA ASP A 139 -28.43 -18.08 20.68
C ASP A 139 -28.86 -18.58 19.28
N THR A 140 -27.89 -18.86 18.39
CA THR A 140 -28.16 -19.45 17.05
C THR A 140 -28.82 -20.83 17.15
N LEU A 141 -28.38 -21.68 18.08
CA LEU A 141 -28.94 -23.01 18.28
C LEU A 141 -30.32 -22.98 18.96
N LEU A 142 -30.62 -21.95 19.75
CA LEU A 142 -31.93 -21.73 20.34
C LEU A 142 -32.98 -21.23 19.32
N GLU A 143 -32.56 -20.70 18.17
CA GLU A 143 -33.45 -20.34 17.05
C GLU A 143 -33.93 -21.57 16.25
N LEU A 144 -33.34 -22.75 16.47
CA LEU A 144 -33.79 -23.99 15.83
C LEU A 144 -35.23 -24.37 16.26
N PRO A 145 -35.99 -25.10 15.41
CA PRO A 145 -37.33 -25.54 15.74
C PRO A 145 -37.40 -26.27 17.09
N ALA A 146 -38.45 -26.02 17.87
CA ALA A 146 -38.63 -26.65 19.17
C ALA A 146 -38.55 -28.18 19.09
N ASN A 147 -37.86 -28.80 20.06
CA ASN A 147 -37.55 -30.23 20.10
C ASN A 147 -36.55 -30.75 19.05
N SER A 148 -35.80 -29.85 18.39
CA SER A 148 -34.67 -30.24 17.54
C SER A 148 -33.63 -31.03 18.33
N ARG A 149 -33.17 -32.17 17.79
CA ARG A 149 -32.15 -33.02 18.42
C ARG A 149 -30.78 -32.70 17.82
N ILE A 150 -29.82 -32.37 18.67
CA ILE A 150 -28.47 -32.02 18.23
C ILE A 150 -27.42 -32.87 18.95
N LYS A 151 -26.31 -33.16 18.28
CA LYS A 151 -25.09 -33.70 18.90
C LYS A 151 -24.00 -32.64 18.84
N VAL A 152 -23.38 -32.35 19.99
CA VAL A 152 -22.20 -31.49 20.08
C VAL A 152 -20.97 -32.34 19.79
N LEU A 153 -20.22 -31.98 18.76
CA LEU A 153 -19.05 -32.71 18.27
C LEU A 153 -17.79 -31.87 18.47
N ALA A 154 -16.75 -32.49 19.02
CA ALA A 154 -15.42 -31.93 19.10
C ALA A 154 -14.51 -32.65 18.08
N PRO A 155 -14.17 -32.06 16.93
CA PRO A 155 -13.24 -32.63 15.98
C PRO A 155 -11.82 -32.63 16.58
N VAL A 156 -11.29 -33.82 16.83
CA VAL A 156 -9.95 -34.02 17.44
C VAL A 156 -8.90 -34.29 16.36
N VAL A 157 -9.31 -34.94 15.26
CA VAL A 157 -8.46 -35.20 14.10
C VAL A 157 -9.24 -34.86 12.84
N ILE A 158 -8.64 -34.04 11.97
CA ILE A 158 -9.22 -33.66 10.67
C ILE A 158 -8.20 -33.98 9.57
N GLY A 159 -8.52 -34.91 8.68
CA GLY A 159 -7.78 -35.20 7.45
C GLY A 159 -6.35 -35.69 7.65
N GLN A 160 -6.01 -36.24 8.82
CA GLN A 160 -4.64 -36.69 9.13
C GLN A 160 -4.47 -38.19 8.88
N LYS A 161 -3.31 -38.58 8.33
CA LYS A 161 -2.97 -39.99 8.12
C LYS A 161 -2.45 -40.62 9.41
N GLY A 162 -2.92 -41.82 9.72
CA GLY A 162 -2.44 -42.57 10.88
C GLY A 162 -3.50 -43.51 11.45
N GLU A 163 -3.07 -44.44 12.30
CA GLU A 163 -3.98 -45.37 12.98
C GLU A 163 -4.70 -44.71 14.17
N HIS A 164 -4.21 -43.56 14.65
CA HIS A 164 -4.78 -42.73 15.73
C HIS A 164 -5.19 -43.47 17.02
N ARG A 165 -4.70 -44.71 17.25
CA ARG A 165 -5.04 -45.56 18.41
C ARG A 165 -4.87 -44.86 19.75
N LYS A 166 -3.81 -44.06 19.91
CA LYS A 166 -3.57 -43.29 21.15
C LYS A 166 -4.61 -42.20 21.38
N VAL A 167 -5.05 -41.53 20.32
CA VAL A 167 -6.06 -40.47 20.39
C VAL A 167 -7.40 -41.06 20.82
N LEU A 168 -7.82 -42.15 20.17
CA LEU A 168 -9.05 -42.88 20.53
C LEU A 168 -9.00 -43.40 21.98
N GLN A 169 -7.88 -44.02 22.39
CA GLN A 169 -7.72 -44.50 23.78
C GLN A 169 -7.77 -43.37 24.81
N ASN A 170 -7.21 -42.19 24.51
CA ASN A 170 -7.27 -41.05 25.41
C ASN A 170 -8.70 -40.51 25.52
N LEU A 171 -9.41 -40.37 24.40
CA LEU A 171 -10.82 -39.96 24.42
C LEU A 171 -11.69 -40.87 25.29
N PHE A 172 -11.54 -42.19 25.17
CA PHE A 172 -12.28 -43.13 26.02
C PHE A 172 -11.85 -43.08 27.50
N LYS A 173 -10.56 -42.81 27.79
CA LYS A 173 -10.07 -42.62 29.16
C LYS A 173 -10.58 -41.33 29.80
N ASP A 174 -10.73 -40.28 29.01
CA ASP A 174 -11.22 -38.97 29.44
C ASP A 174 -12.76 -38.98 29.63
N GLY A 175 -13.42 -40.12 29.39
CA GLY A 175 -14.82 -40.37 29.71
C GLY A 175 -15.79 -40.23 28.53
N PHE A 176 -15.29 -39.96 27.32
CA PHE A 176 -16.14 -39.90 26.13
C PHE A 176 -16.55 -41.31 25.70
N VAL A 177 -17.85 -41.63 25.72
CA VAL A 177 -18.36 -42.97 25.38
C VAL A 177 -18.48 -43.20 23.88
N ARG A 178 -18.59 -42.12 23.09
CA ARG A 178 -18.89 -42.19 21.66
C ARG A 178 -17.99 -41.28 20.84
N VAL A 179 -17.61 -41.77 19.67
CA VAL A 179 -16.79 -41.05 18.70
C VAL A 179 -17.36 -41.28 17.30
N ILE A 180 -17.25 -40.29 16.42
CA ILE A 180 -17.56 -40.42 15.00
C ILE A 180 -16.23 -40.51 14.26
N VAL A 181 -16.03 -41.58 13.51
CA VAL A 181 -14.82 -41.82 12.72
C VAL A 181 -15.20 -42.05 11.27
N ASP A 182 -14.69 -41.21 10.37
CA ASP A 182 -14.98 -41.22 8.92
C ASP A 182 -16.49 -41.25 8.60
N GLY A 183 -17.29 -40.58 9.43
CA GLY A 183 -18.75 -40.49 9.28
C GLY A 183 -19.56 -41.60 9.97
N TYR A 184 -18.90 -42.60 10.57
CA TYR A 184 -19.56 -43.68 11.31
C TYR A 184 -19.42 -43.49 12.81
N GLU A 185 -20.51 -43.67 13.56
CA GLU A 185 -20.52 -43.56 15.03
C GLU A 185 -20.09 -44.88 15.66
N TYR A 186 -19.07 -44.81 16.52
CA TYR A 186 -18.53 -45.92 17.29
C TYR A 186 -18.68 -45.69 18.78
N THR A 187 -18.75 -46.77 19.52
CA THR A 187 -18.83 -46.80 21.00
C THR A 187 -17.55 -47.33 21.64
N SER A 188 -17.34 -47.03 22.93
CA SER A 188 -16.12 -47.40 23.66
C SER A 188 -15.82 -48.90 23.73
N ASP A 189 -16.83 -49.73 23.51
CA ASP A 189 -16.78 -51.20 23.51
C ASP A 189 -16.44 -51.80 22.13
N GLU A 190 -16.42 -51.00 21.06
CA GLU A 190 -16.10 -51.44 19.72
C GLU A 190 -14.62 -51.24 19.39
N GLU A 191 -14.01 -52.24 18.74
CA GLU A 191 -12.63 -52.11 18.24
C GLU A 191 -12.59 -51.27 16.96
N ILE A 192 -11.88 -50.14 17.01
CA ILE A 192 -11.70 -49.23 15.87
C ILE A 192 -10.29 -49.43 15.29
N GLU A 193 -10.20 -50.04 14.10
CA GLU A 193 -8.95 -50.20 13.36
C GLU A 193 -8.87 -49.26 12.16
N LEU A 194 -7.97 -48.28 12.22
CA LEU A 194 -7.76 -47.30 11.15
C LEU A 194 -6.49 -47.61 10.35
N ALA A 195 -6.52 -47.31 9.06
CA ALA A 195 -5.45 -47.63 8.14
C ALA A 195 -4.37 -46.54 8.15
N LYS A 196 -3.14 -46.89 8.52
CA LYS A 196 -2.01 -45.94 8.64
C LYS A 196 -1.76 -45.02 7.42
N ASN A 197 -2.08 -45.49 6.20
CA ASN A 197 -1.82 -44.76 4.96
C ASN A 197 -3.00 -43.92 4.45
N LYS A 198 -4.18 -44.02 5.08
CA LYS A 198 -5.37 -43.25 4.73
C LYS A 198 -5.54 -42.06 5.67
N LYS A 199 -6.17 -40.99 5.16
CA LYS A 199 -6.57 -39.84 5.97
C LYS A 199 -7.86 -40.21 6.70
N HIS A 200 -7.95 -39.82 7.97
CA HIS A 200 -9.10 -40.10 8.82
C HIS A 200 -9.60 -38.83 9.51
N ASP A 201 -10.90 -38.76 9.74
CA ASP A 201 -11.58 -37.72 10.51
C ASP A 201 -12.15 -38.33 11.79
N ILE A 202 -11.79 -37.79 12.96
CA ILE A 202 -12.23 -38.28 14.28
C ILE A 202 -12.86 -37.13 15.05
N LYS A 203 -14.13 -37.28 15.41
CA LYS A 203 -14.91 -36.32 16.20
C LYS A 203 -15.40 -36.99 17.48
N ALA A 204 -15.10 -36.43 18.65
CA ALA A 204 -15.68 -36.89 19.91
C ALA A 204 -17.12 -36.37 20.05
N VAL A 205 -18.04 -37.21 20.52
CA VAL A 205 -19.41 -36.78 20.82
C VAL A 205 -19.44 -36.30 22.27
N VAL A 206 -19.53 -34.97 22.46
CA VAL A 206 -19.43 -34.31 23.76
C VAL A 206 -20.76 -34.36 24.52
N ASP A 207 -21.86 -33.95 23.88
CA ASP A 207 -23.21 -34.06 24.45
C ASP A 207 -24.26 -34.31 23.36
N ARG A 208 -25.43 -34.80 23.78
CA ARG A 208 -26.63 -34.99 22.95
C ARG A 208 -27.78 -34.27 23.62
N LEU A 209 -28.28 -33.25 22.95
CA LEU A 209 -29.22 -32.29 23.51
C LEU A 209 -30.49 -32.23 22.68
N VAL A 210 -31.59 -31.88 23.33
CA VAL A 210 -32.86 -31.56 22.67
C VAL A 210 -33.15 -30.09 22.97
N ILE A 211 -33.29 -29.27 21.94
CA ILE A 211 -33.51 -27.83 22.10
C ILE A 211 -34.88 -27.57 22.76
N LYS A 212 -34.81 -26.99 23.96
CA LYS A 212 -35.93 -26.54 24.81
C LYS A 212 -35.54 -25.21 25.48
N GLU A 213 -36.52 -24.48 26.02
CA GLU A 213 -36.28 -23.15 26.63
C GLU A 213 -35.30 -23.17 27.82
N ASP A 214 -35.16 -24.28 28.53
CA ASP A 214 -34.33 -24.43 29.73
C ASP A 214 -32.90 -24.96 29.46
N VAL A 215 -32.54 -25.24 28.21
CA VAL A 215 -31.30 -25.98 27.86
C VAL A 215 -30.07 -25.07 27.74
N ARG A 216 -30.24 -23.74 27.86
CA ARG A 216 -29.19 -22.73 27.63
C ARG A 216 -27.89 -23.00 28.39
N SER A 217 -27.94 -23.23 29.71
CA SER A 217 -26.73 -23.41 30.53
C SER A 217 -25.98 -24.69 30.17
N ARG A 218 -26.70 -25.80 30.03
CA ARG A 218 -26.12 -27.09 29.66
C ARG A 218 -25.51 -27.06 28.26
N LEU A 219 -26.15 -26.36 27.32
CA LEU A 219 -25.60 -26.16 25.98
C LEU A 219 -24.29 -25.38 26.04
N ALA A 220 -24.23 -24.28 26.80
CA ALA A 220 -23.00 -23.50 26.98
C ALA A 220 -21.85 -24.34 27.56
N GLU A 221 -22.09 -25.09 28.64
CA GLU A 221 -21.09 -26.00 29.25
C GLU A 221 -20.59 -27.06 28.25
N SER A 222 -21.49 -27.61 27.44
CA SER A 222 -21.14 -28.61 26.43
C SER A 222 -20.29 -28.00 25.31
N LEU A 223 -20.57 -26.76 24.91
CA LEU A 223 -19.80 -26.04 23.90
C LEU A 223 -18.41 -25.66 24.44
N GLU A 224 -18.30 -25.22 25.70
CA GLU A 224 -17.02 -24.95 26.37
C GLU A 224 -16.11 -26.18 26.37
N LEU A 225 -16.64 -27.31 26.85
CA LEU A 225 -15.90 -28.58 26.86
C LEU A 225 -15.50 -29.01 25.44
N ALA A 226 -16.39 -28.83 24.47
CA ALA A 226 -16.09 -29.17 23.08
C ALA A 226 -14.98 -28.29 22.50
N PHE A 227 -14.96 -26.99 22.82
CA PHE A 227 -13.92 -26.07 22.37
C PHE A 227 -12.56 -26.35 23.02
N GLU A 228 -12.53 -26.70 24.31
CA GLU A 228 -11.29 -27.10 25.00
C GLU A 228 -10.69 -28.37 24.39
N LEU A 229 -11.52 -29.34 24.00
CA LEU A 229 -11.06 -30.61 23.42
C LEU A 229 -10.59 -30.50 21.97
N SER A 230 -11.14 -29.55 21.20
CA SER A 230 -10.94 -29.41 19.75
C SER A 230 -10.01 -28.26 19.35
N GLU A 231 -9.35 -27.62 20.32
CA GLU A 231 -8.50 -26.43 20.11
C GLU A 231 -9.20 -25.32 19.30
N GLY A 232 -10.51 -25.09 19.57
CA GLY A 232 -11.22 -23.90 19.08
C GLY A 232 -12.16 -24.09 17.88
N THR A 233 -12.45 -25.31 17.42
CA THR A 233 -13.44 -25.58 16.35
C THR A 233 -14.37 -26.72 16.72
N ILE A 234 -15.68 -26.54 16.66
CA ILE A 234 -16.67 -27.57 17.02
C ILE A 234 -17.65 -27.82 15.88
N GLY A 235 -18.22 -29.02 15.83
CA GLY A 235 -19.33 -29.36 14.94
C GLY A 235 -20.62 -29.54 15.73
N ILE A 236 -21.75 -29.16 15.15
CA ILE A 236 -23.09 -29.47 15.64
C ILE A 236 -23.81 -30.29 14.59
N LEU A 237 -24.11 -31.54 14.91
CA LEU A 237 -24.90 -32.41 14.04
C LEU A 237 -26.37 -32.30 14.44
N TRP A 238 -27.16 -31.64 13.59
CA TRP A 238 -28.60 -31.52 13.74
C TRP A 238 -29.30 -32.69 13.05
N LEU A 239 -30.04 -33.46 13.84
CA LEU A 239 -30.83 -34.60 13.38
C LEU A 239 -32.23 -34.11 13.00
N LYS A 240 -32.53 -34.04 11.71
CA LYS A 240 -33.86 -33.69 11.18
C LYS A 240 -34.70 -34.95 10.97
N ASP A 241 -36.00 -34.77 10.76
CA ASP A 241 -36.90 -35.86 10.38
C ASP A 241 -36.52 -36.47 9.02
N GLU A 242 -35.93 -35.68 8.12
CA GLU A 242 -35.40 -36.10 6.82
C GLU A 242 -33.92 -35.73 6.67
N GLY A 243 -33.04 -36.51 7.31
CA GLY A 243 -31.58 -36.42 7.15
C GLY A 243 -30.85 -35.75 8.31
N GLU A 244 -29.55 -35.53 8.12
CA GLU A 244 -28.66 -34.89 9.10
C GLU A 244 -28.00 -33.67 8.47
N GLU A 245 -27.93 -32.57 9.22
CA GLU A 245 -27.23 -31.35 8.81
C GLU A 245 -26.10 -31.06 9.81
N GLU A 246 -24.88 -30.86 9.32
CA GLU A 246 -23.73 -30.51 10.15
C GLU A 246 -23.43 -29.01 10.03
N MET A 247 -23.45 -28.31 11.17
CA MET A 247 -23.01 -26.92 11.31
C MET A 247 -21.63 -26.90 11.97
N VAL A 248 -20.71 -26.06 11.51
CA VAL A 248 -19.37 -25.93 12.13
C VAL A 248 -19.20 -24.53 12.68
N PHE A 249 -18.67 -24.44 13.90
CA PHE A 249 -18.43 -23.19 14.62
C PHE A 249 -16.98 -23.09 15.08
N SER A 250 -16.42 -21.88 15.11
CA SER A 250 -15.05 -21.65 15.60
C SER A 250 -14.98 -20.41 16.49
N GLN A 251 -14.16 -20.49 17.54
CA GLN A 251 -13.83 -19.35 18.42
C GLN A 251 -12.80 -18.39 17.81
N GLU A 252 -12.09 -18.85 16.78
CA GLU A 252 -11.17 -18.07 15.97
C GLU A 252 -11.73 -17.91 14.55
N PHE A 253 -11.12 -17.05 13.72
CA PHE A 253 -11.45 -17.10 12.30
C PHE A 253 -10.76 -18.32 11.68
N SER A 254 -11.34 -19.51 11.85
CA SER A 254 -10.83 -20.76 11.29
C SER A 254 -11.74 -21.35 10.21
N CYS A 255 -11.14 -21.84 9.13
CA CYS A 255 -11.82 -22.54 8.05
C CYS A 255 -12.05 -24.01 8.43
N PRO A 256 -13.32 -24.48 8.48
CA PRO A 256 -13.66 -25.86 8.81
C PRO A 256 -13.00 -26.94 7.95
N GLU A 257 -12.80 -26.67 6.66
CA GLU A 257 -12.41 -27.72 5.70
C GLU A 257 -10.90 -27.92 5.58
N CYS A 258 -10.11 -26.85 5.69
CA CYS A 258 -8.67 -26.90 5.43
C CYS A 258 -7.82 -26.48 6.63
N GLY A 259 -8.44 -26.10 7.76
CA GLY A 259 -7.74 -25.69 8.98
C GLY A 259 -6.99 -24.35 8.87
N PHE A 260 -7.27 -23.56 7.84
CA PHE A 260 -6.72 -22.20 7.71
C PHE A 260 -7.28 -21.31 8.81
N SER A 261 -6.43 -20.68 9.60
CA SER A 261 -6.85 -19.71 10.62
C SER A 261 -6.32 -18.31 10.34
N LEU A 262 -7.12 -17.31 10.71
CA LEU A 262 -6.80 -15.90 10.61
C LEU A 262 -6.87 -15.27 12.02
N PRO A 263 -5.86 -14.48 12.43
CA PRO A 263 -5.93 -13.76 13.70
C PRO A 263 -6.98 -12.65 13.64
N GLU A 264 -7.26 -12.02 14.79
CA GLU A 264 -8.21 -10.91 14.85
C GLU A 264 -7.85 -9.79 13.87
N LEU A 265 -8.85 -9.39 13.07
CA LEU A 265 -8.70 -8.34 12.07
C LEU A 265 -8.34 -7.01 12.74
N SER A 266 -7.18 -6.47 12.36
CA SER A 266 -6.72 -5.16 12.82
C SER A 266 -6.30 -4.30 11.62
N PRO A 267 -6.44 -2.96 11.68
CA PRO A 267 -6.13 -2.08 10.55
C PRO A 267 -4.69 -2.25 10.01
N ARG A 268 -3.74 -2.59 10.88
CA ARG A 268 -2.34 -2.85 10.51
C ARG A 268 -2.16 -4.03 9.55
N MET A 269 -3.06 -5.01 9.56
CA MET A 269 -3.03 -6.16 8.65
C MET A 269 -3.35 -5.76 7.22
N PHE A 270 -4.07 -4.66 7.03
CA PHE A 270 -4.37 -4.10 5.70
C PHE A 270 -3.29 -3.12 5.23
N SER A 271 -2.16 -3.02 5.92
CA SER A 271 -1.10 -2.08 5.60
C SER A 271 0.06 -2.77 4.89
N PHE A 272 0.30 -2.43 3.63
CA PHE A 272 1.51 -2.88 2.92
C PHE A 272 2.80 -2.22 3.44
N ASN A 273 2.70 -1.20 4.30
CA ASN A 273 3.84 -0.59 5.01
C ASN A 273 4.17 -1.31 6.32
N ASN A 274 3.40 -2.33 6.70
CA ASN A 274 3.58 -3.05 7.95
C ASN A 274 3.83 -4.53 7.67
N PRO A 275 4.84 -5.18 8.29
CA PRO A 275 5.13 -6.61 8.10
C PRO A 275 3.95 -7.56 8.34
N PHE A 276 2.98 -7.17 9.18
CA PHE A 276 1.76 -7.95 9.43
C PHE A 276 0.87 -8.07 8.19
N GLY A 277 0.84 -7.05 7.33
CA GLY A 277 0.00 -6.99 6.13
C GLY A 277 0.75 -7.10 4.81
N ALA A 278 2.03 -6.71 4.80
CA ALA A 278 2.86 -6.67 3.62
C ALA A 278 3.11 -8.06 3.02
N CYS A 279 3.10 -8.15 1.69
CA CYS A 279 3.57 -9.33 0.99
C CYS A 279 5.02 -9.62 1.40
N PRO A 280 5.32 -10.81 1.95
CA PRO A 280 6.65 -11.13 2.47
C PRO A 280 7.71 -11.25 1.37
N GLU A 281 7.31 -11.40 0.11
CA GLU A 281 8.25 -11.60 -1.00
C GLU A 281 8.76 -10.29 -1.60
N CYS A 282 7.95 -9.22 -1.56
CA CYS A 282 8.32 -7.90 -2.05
C CYS A 282 8.33 -6.83 -0.95
N ASP A 283 8.20 -7.22 0.32
CA ASP A 283 8.10 -6.34 1.48
C ASP A 283 7.11 -5.17 1.26
N GLY A 284 5.95 -5.52 0.68
CA GLY A 284 4.88 -4.57 0.39
C GLY A 284 5.15 -3.55 -0.73
N LEU A 285 6.14 -3.77 -1.58
CA LEU A 285 6.41 -2.93 -2.75
C LEU A 285 5.48 -3.23 -3.93
N GLY A 286 5.03 -4.48 -4.08
CA GLY A 286 4.21 -4.96 -5.21
C GLY A 286 5.02 -5.33 -6.46
N TRP A 287 6.29 -4.94 -6.52
CA TRP A 287 7.19 -5.23 -7.62
C TRP A 287 8.53 -5.71 -7.08
N LYS A 288 9.32 -6.33 -7.95
CA LYS A 288 10.72 -6.66 -7.72
C LYS A 288 11.59 -6.01 -8.77
N ARG A 289 12.84 -5.77 -8.41
CA ARG A 289 13.89 -5.47 -9.39
C ARG A 289 14.55 -6.77 -9.74
N GLU A 290 14.53 -7.11 -11.02
CA GLU A 290 15.17 -8.30 -11.57
C GLU A 290 16.07 -7.89 -12.71
N ILE A 291 17.13 -8.67 -12.93
CA ILE A 291 18.07 -8.41 -14.01
C ILE A 291 17.39 -8.78 -15.31
N ASP A 292 17.37 -7.83 -16.25
CA ASP A 292 16.77 -8.04 -17.55
C ASP A 292 17.82 -8.57 -18.53
N PRO A 293 17.64 -9.79 -19.09
CA PRO A 293 18.52 -10.34 -20.12
C PRO A 293 18.75 -9.38 -21.30
N SER A 294 17.74 -8.60 -21.68
CA SER A 294 17.82 -7.69 -22.82
C SER A 294 18.72 -6.48 -22.56
N LEU A 295 18.95 -6.12 -21.30
CA LEU A 295 19.82 -5.01 -20.90
C LEU A 295 21.28 -5.45 -20.71
N ILE A 296 21.55 -6.75 -20.63
CA ILE A 296 22.90 -7.29 -20.40
C ILE A 296 23.55 -7.90 -21.64
N LEU A 297 22.76 -8.26 -22.66
CA LEU A 297 23.25 -8.86 -23.91
C LEU A 297 23.05 -7.93 -25.10
N ASP A 298 24.10 -7.73 -25.88
CA ASP A 298 24.05 -7.14 -27.22
C ASP A 298 23.99 -8.28 -28.25
N MET A 299 22.80 -8.50 -28.82
CA MET A 299 22.53 -9.66 -29.69
C MET A 299 23.26 -9.60 -31.04
N ASP A 300 23.74 -8.42 -31.44
CA ASP A 300 24.43 -8.20 -32.70
C ASP A 300 25.94 -8.38 -32.62
N LYS A 301 26.51 -8.47 -31.42
CA LYS A 301 27.95 -8.64 -31.19
C LYS A 301 28.32 -10.08 -30.86
N SER A 302 29.58 -10.43 -31.11
CA SER A 302 30.18 -11.66 -30.63
C SER A 302 30.61 -11.55 -29.17
N LEU A 303 30.85 -12.68 -28.49
CA LEU A 303 31.44 -12.65 -27.15
C LEU A 303 32.82 -11.97 -27.19
N GLU A 304 33.55 -12.11 -28.29
CA GLU A 304 34.83 -11.43 -28.48
C GLU A 304 34.73 -9.91 -28.68
N ASP A 305 33.61 -9.42 -29.20
CA ASP A 305 33.37 -7.99 -29.39
C ASP A 305 32.68 -7.34 -28.18
N GLY A 306 32.57 -8.07 -27.06
CA GLY A 306 31.97 -7.57 -25.82
C GLY A 306 30.44 -7.61 -25.83
N ALA A 307 29.84 -8.68 -26.36
CA ALA A 307 28.38 -8.84 -26.35
C ALA A 307 27.74 -8.88 -24.95
N ILE A 308 28.51 -9.18 -23.89
CA ILE A 308 28.04 -9.06 -22.50
C ILE A 308 28.37 -7.64 -22.02
N ILE A 309 27.36 -6.77 -22.02
CA ILE A 309 27.48 -5.33 -21.77
C ILE A 309 28.16 -5.04 -20.41
N PRO A 310 27.78 -5.69 -19.28
CA PRO A 310 28.42 -5.43 -17.99
C PRO A 310 29.92 -5.77 -17.95
N TRP A 311 30.41 -6.60 -18.88
CA TRP A 311 31.80 -7.08 -18.92
C TRP A 311 32.57 -6.58 -20.16
N SER A 312 31.97 -5.68 -20.95
CA SER A 312 32.52 -5.21 -22.24
C SER A 312 33.83 -4.42 -22.10
N ASN A 313 33.98 -3.65 -21.01
CA ASN A 313 35.05 -2.66 -20.88
C ASN A 313 36.41 -3.22 -20.42
N ASN A 314 36.56 -4.53 -20.20
CA ASN A 314 37.85 -5.09 -19.79
C ASN A 314 38.01 -6.58 -20.08
N PHE A 315 38.58 -6.90 -21.25
CA PHE A 315 38.89 -8.28 -21.67
C PHE A 315 39.80 -9.05 -20.72
N PHE A 316 40.67 -8.34 -19.98
CA PHE A 316 41.62 -8.95 -19.04
C PHE A 316 41.05 -9.21 -17.64
N THR A 317 39.75 -8.93 -17.41
CA THR A 317 39.12 -9.22 -16.13
C THR A 317 38.97 -10.72 -15.87
N TYR A 318 39.00 -11.06 -14.58
CA TYR A 318 38.78 -12.41 -14.07
C TYR A 318 37.53 -13.08 -14.67
N TYR A 319 36.45 -12.32 -14.88
CA TYR A 319 35.18 -12.82 -15.43
C TYR A 319 35.28 -13.24 -16.90
N ASN A 320 35.92 -12.44 -17.75
CA ASN A 320 36.10 -12.76 -19.16
C ASN A 320 36.98 -14.00 -19.37
N LYS A 321 37.96 -14.24 -18.48
CA LYS A 321 38.75 -15.49 -18.50
C LYS A 321 37.93 -16.72 -18.12
N ILE A 322 37.08 -16.62 -17.09
CA ILE A 322 36.17 -17.72 -16.74
C ILE A 322 35.21 -17.99 -17.89
N LEU A 323 34.63 -16.94 -18.47
CA LEU A 323 33.71 -17.02 -19.60
C LEU A 323 34.35 -17.70 -20.81
N ALA A 324 35.56 -17.29 -21.21
CA ALA A 324 36.26 -17.89 -22.34
C ALA A 324 36.57 -19.38 -22.12
N ALA A 325 37.03 -19.75 -20.92
CA ALA A 325 37.27 -21.15 -20.57
C ALA A 325 35.97 -21.97 -20.50
N ALA A 326 34.87 -21.37 -20.04
CA ALA A 326 33.55 -21.98 -20.02
C ALA A 326 33.04 -22.20 -21.46
N ALA A 327 33.09 -21.16 -22.30
CA ALA A 327 32.68 -21.23 -23.70
C ALA A 327 33.45 -22.31 -24.47
N GLN A 328 34.77 -22.42 -24.27
CA GLN A 328 35.58 -23.47 -24.88
C GLN A 328 35.14 -24.88 -24.44
N LYS A 329 34.89 -25.08 -23.14
CA LYS A 329 34.48 -26.40 -22.61
C LYS A 329 33.10 -26.82 -23.10
N TYR A 330 32.14 -25.89 -23.11
CA TYR A 330 30.74 -26.16 -23.49
C TYR A 330 30.45 -25.90 -24.97
N LYS A 331 31.49 -25.66 -25.78
CA LYS A 331 31.42 -25.46 -27.24
C LYS A 331 30.49 -24.30 -27.65
N VAL A 332 30.56 -23.19 -26.92
CA VAL A 332 29.92 -21.93 -27.31
C VAL A 332 30.89 -21.17 -28.22
N PRO A 333 30.52 -20.83 -29.48
CA PRO A 333 31.39 -20.07 -30.36
C PRO A 333 31.57 -18.64 -29.83
N LEU A 334 32.82 -18.17 -29.87
CA LEU A 334 33.23 -16.87 -29.31
C LEU A 334 33.20 -15.74 -30.35
N ASP A 335 33.34 -16.10 -31.62
CA ASP A 335 33.55 -15.26 -32.80
C ASP A 335 32.26 -14.91 -33.55
N ARG A 336 31.11 -15.47 -33.13
CA ARG A 336 29.82 -15.27 -33.81
C ARG A 336 28.88 -14.37 -33.02
N PRO A 337 28.04 -13.56 -33.70
CA PRO A 337 26.98 -12.79 -33.05
C PRO A 337 26.07 -13.66 -32.17
N LEU A 338 25.65 -13.15 -31.00
CA LEU A 338 24.81 -13.92 -30.07
C LEU A 338 23.47 -14.37 -30.67
N LYS A 339 22.91 -13.61 -31.63
CA LYS A 339 21.68 -14.00 -32.35
C LYS A 339 21.81 -15.29 -33.18
N GLU A 340 23.03 -15.73 -33.47
CA GLU A 340 23.30 -16.99 -34.19
C GLU A 340 23.50 -18.18 -33.24
N LEU A 341 23.54 -17.95 -31.93
CA LEU A 341 23.62 -19.00 -30.92
C LEU A 341 22.28 -19.69 -30.72
N ASP A 342 22.32 -20.95 -30.29
CA ASP A 342 21.12 -21.63 -29.85
C ASP A 342 20.66 -21.15 -28.46
N GLN A 343 19.37 -21.37 -28.13
CA GLN A 343 18.82 -20.91 -26.84
C GLN A 343 19.54 -21.54 -25.64
N LYS A 344 20.06 -22.77 -25.76
CA LYS A 344 20.77 -23.45 -24.67
C LYS A 344 22.12 -22.80 -24.38
N GLN A 345 22.81 -22.33 -25.42
CA GLN A 345 24.05 -21.57 -25.32
C GLN A 345 23.79 -20.21 -24.69
N ILE A 346 22.70 -19.52 -25.06
CA ILE A 346 22.29 -18.26 -24.42
C ILE A 346 21.95 -18.49 -22.94
N ASP A 347 21.14 -19.49 -22.62
CA ASP A 347 20.77 -19.83 -21.23
C ASP A 347 22.01 -20.18 -20.39
N PHE A 348 22.98 -20.87 -20.99
CA PHE A 348 24.27 -21.16 -20.36
C PHE A 348 25.05 -19.88 -20.02
N LEU A 349 25.10 -18.90 -20.92
CA LEU A 349 25.74 -17.61 -20.65
C LEU A 349 25.04 -16.86 -19.50
N LEU A 350 23.71 -16.91 -19.47
CA LEU A 350 22.92 -16.18 -18.47
C LEU A 350 22.93 -16.83 -17.08
N TYR A 351 22.73 -18.15 -17.00
CA TYR A 351 22.48 -18.88 -15.76
C TYR A 351 23.63 -19.82 -15.34
N GLY A 352 24.66 -19.94 -16.17
CA GLY A 352 25.88 -20.67 -15.85
C GLY A 352 25.78 -22.19 -16.05
N ASN A 353 26.73 -22.90 -15.45
CA ASN A 353 26.97 -24.32 -15.70
C ASN A 353 26.55 -25.25 -14.54
N GLY A 354 25.63 -24.80 -13.69
CA GLY A 354 25.13 -25.58 -12.56
C GLY A 354 26.17 -25.90 -11.47
N GLY A 355 27.28 -25.15 -11.42
CA GLY A 355 28.31 -25.28 -10.38
C GLY A 355 29.43 -26.29 -10.68
N GLU A 356 29.46 -26.88 -11.88
CA GLU A 356 30.52 -27.80 -12.26
C GLU A 356 31.88 -27.06 -12.34
N ARG A 357 32.89 -27.53 -11.58
CA ARG A 357 34.20 -26.87 -11.57
C ARG A 357 35.12 -27.38 -12.68
N PHE A 358 35.58 -26.47 -13.52
CA PHE A 358 36.57 -26.72 -14.58
C PHE A 358 37.89 -26.01 -14.32
N GLU A 359 38.95 -26.47 -14.96
CA GLU A 359 40.29 -25.90 -14.85
C GLU A 359 40.40 -24.66 -15.75
N ILE A 360 40.90 -23.57 -15.17
CA ILE A 360 41.09 -22.29 -15.86
C ILE A 360 42.56 -21.94 -15.77
N THR A 361 43.18 -21.73 -16.93
CA THR A 361 44.54 -21.22 -17.05
C THR A 361 44.48 -19.69 -17.11
N TYR A 362 45.24 -19.02 -16.25
CA TYR A 362 45.36 -17.57 -16.29
C TYR A 362 46.82 -17.15 -16.31
N THR A 363 47.11 -16.11 -17.10
CA THR A 363 48.37 -15.38 -17.02
C THR A 363 48.16 -14.14 -16.15
N ASN A 364 48.96 -13.96 -15.10
CA ASN A 364 48.93 -12.76 -14.27
C ASN A 364 49.63 -11.58 -14.96
N SER A 365 49.56 -10.38 -14.38
CA SER A 365 50.20 -9.17 -14.93
C SER A 365 51.73 -9.25 -14.99
N TYR A 366 52.35 -10.22 -14.32
CA TYR A 366 53.78 -10.49 -14.31
C TYR A 366 54.20 -11.56 -15.35
N GLY A 367 53.27 -12.06 -16.15
CA GLY A 367 53.54 -13.06 -17.20
C GLY A 367 53.58 -14.51 -16.71
N GLU A 368 53.33 -14.76 -15.42
CA GLU A 368 53.30 -16.11 -14.86
C GLU A 368 51.97 -16.79 -15.15
N THR A 369 52.02 -18.07 -15.51
CA THR A 369 50.82 -18.88 -15.80
C THR A 369 50.47 -19.72 -14.58
N GLY A 370 49.24 -19.54 -14.09
CA GLY A 370 48.67 -20.31 -12.99
C GLY A 370 47.42 -21.08 -13.43
N LYS A 371 47.09 -22.15 -12.68
CA LYS A 371 45.88 -22.94 -12.88
C LYS A 371 45.04 -22.91 -11.61
N TYR A 372 43.74 -22.68 -11.76
CA TYR A 372 42.78 -22.82 -10.66
C TYR A 372 41.51 -23.48 -11.17
N ARG A 373 40.71 -24.05 -10.26
CA ARG A 373 39.42 -24.63 -10.59
C ARG A 373 38.29 -23.71 -10.13
N SER A 374 37.40 -23.36 -11.04
CA SER A 374 36.22 -22.55 -10.75
C SER A 374 35.01 -23.04 -11.54
N SER A 375 33.83 -22.61 -11.14
CA SER A 375 32.58 -22.79 -11.87
C SER A 375 32.17 -21.48 -12.54
N TYR A 376 31.34 -21.57 -13.57
CA TYR A 376 30.74 -20.40 -14.20
C TYR A 376 29.32 -20.22 -13.67
N GLU A 377 29.11 -19.20 -12.84
CA GLU A 377 27.81 -18.96 -12.21
C GLU A 377 26.77 -18.36 -13.17
N GLY A 378 27.18 -17.80 -14.31
CA GLY A 378 26.31 -17.08 -15.24
C GLY A 378 26.24 -15.57 -14.95
N VAL A 379 25.98 -14.77 -15.99
CA VAL A 379 25.96 -13.29 -15.88
C VAL A 379 24.88 -12.82 -14.90
N ILE A 380 23.66 -13.37 -14.99
CA ILE A 380 22.51 -12.96 -14.16
C ILE A 380 22.79 -13.29 -12.69
N ASN A 381 23.22 -14.51 -12.41
CA ASN A 381 23.49 -14.95 -11.05
C ASN A 381 24.64 -14.15 -10.42
N ASN A 382 25.69 -13.85 -11.20
CA ASN A 382 26.80 -13.00 -10.74
C ASN A 382 26.32 -11.60 -10.32
N LEU A 383 25.58 -10.93 -11.20
CA LEU A 383 25.11 -9.57 -10.95
C LEU A 383 24.08 -9.53 -9.82
N SER A 384 23.17 -10.51 -9.76
CA SER A 384 22.16 -10.63 -8.69
C SER A 384 22.81 -10.81 -7.32
N ARG A 385 23.77 -11.75 -7.22
CA ARG A 385 24.56 -11.97 -6.01
C ARG A 385 25.35 -10.71 -5.61
N ARG A 386 26.04 -10.07 -6.56
CA ARG A 386 26.78 -8.83 -6.31
C ARG A 386 25.87 -7.70 -5.82
N TYR A 387 24.67 -7.55 -6.39
CA TYR A 387 23.70 -6.54 -5.96
C TYR A 387 23.24 -6.75 -4.50
N MET A 388 23.05 -8.01 -4.11
CA MET A 388 22.66 -8.38 -2.74
C MET A 388 23.81 -8.23 -1.73
N GLU A 389 25.02 -8.61 -2.11
CA GLU A 389 26.19 -8.65 -1.19
C GLU A 389 26.92 -7.30 -1.07
N THR A 390 26.82 -6.43 -2.08
CA THR A 390 27.60 -5.20 -2.14
C THR A 390 27.06 -4.14 -1.17
N ARG A 391 27.97 -3.50 -0.42
CA ARG A 391 27.68 -2.36 0.48
C ARG A 391 27.95 -0.99 -0.13
N SER A 392 28.53 -0.93 -1.34
CA SER A 392 28.82 0.32 -2.05
C SER A 392 27.59 0.77 -2.86
N GLU A 393 27.12 1.99 -2.62
CA GLU A 393 26.01 2.59 -3.38
C GLU A 393 26.35 2.73 -4.86
N TYR A 394 27.55 3.22 -5.19
CA TYR A 394 28.00 3.34 -6.58
C TYR A 394 27.93 2.02 -7.35
N ALA A 395 28.39 0.93 -6.73
CA ALA A 395 28.36 -0.40 -7.36
C ALA A 395 26.93 -0.95 -7.45
N ARG A 396 26.03 -0.57 -6.53
CA ARG A 396 24.62 -0.92 -6.60
C ARG A 396 23.94 -0.18 -7.76
N GLU A 397 24.09 1.13 -7.83
CA GLU A 397 23.58 1.98 -8.92
C GLU A 397 24.08 1.52 -10.30
N ASP A 398 25.34 1.09 -10.40
CA ASP A 398 25.87 0.57 -11.66
C ASP A 398 25.17 -0.72 -12.11
N ILE A 399 24.84 -1.62 -11.17
CA ILE A 399 24.10 -2.86 -11.48
C ILE A 399 22.63 -2.56 -11.77
N GLU A 400 22.04 -1.55 -11.11
CA GLU A 400 20.64 -1.16 -11.31
C GLU A 400 20.31 -0.75 -12.75
N LYS A 401 21.32 -0.28 -13.51
CA LYS A 401 21.17 0.03 -14.95
C LYS A 401 20.73 -1.18 -15.79
N TYR A 402 21.03 -2.39 -15.31
CA TYR A 402 20.68 -3.65 -15.97
C TYR A 402 19.44 -4.32 -15.39
N MET A 403 18.75 -3.65 -14.47
CA MET A 403 17.57 -4.19 -13.81
C MET A 403 16.29 -3.53 -14.33
N THR A 404 15.26 -4.34 -14.52
CA THR A 404 13.91 -3.86 -14.79
C THR A 404 13.00 -4.12 -13.60
N TYR A 405 11.86 -3.43 -13.57
CA TYR A 405 10.81 -3.68 -12.60
C TYR A 405 9.87 -4.76 -13.12
N SER A 406 9.78 -5.89 -12.42
CA SER A 406 8.78 -6.92 -12.66
C SER A 406 7.71 -6.89 -11.58
N ILE A 407 6.48 -7.27 -11.94
CA ILE A 407 5.39 -7.42 -10.97
C ILE A 407 5.73 -8.59 -10.04
N CYS A 408 5.54 -8.42 -8.73
CA CYS A 408 5.82 -9.50 -7.79
C CYS A 408 4.92 -10.70 -8.08
N PRO A 409 5.46 -11.92 -8.28
CA PRO A 409 4.67 -13.07 -8.71
C PRO A 409 3.69 -13.56 -7.64
N ARG A 410 4.03 -13.42 -6.36
CA ARG A 410 3.17 -13.87 -5.25
C ARG A 410 1.97 -12.98 -4.98
N CYS A 411 2.17 -11.66 -4.91
CA CYS A 411 1.06 -10.73 -4.66
C CYS A 411 0.46 -10.15 -5.94
N GLN A 412 1.06 -10.41 -7.12
CA GLN A 412 0.61 -9.90 -8.41
C GLN A 412 0.43 -8.37 -8.42
N GLY A 413 1.31 -7.64 -7.73
CA GLY A 413 1.21 -6.18 -7.62
C GLY A 413 0.36 -5.67 -6.45
N LYS A 414 -0.42 -6.53 -5.78
CA LYS A 414 -1.38 -6.15 -4.72
C LYS A 414 -0.76 -5.77 -3.38
N ARG A 415 0.56 -5.96 -3.22
CA ARG A 415 1.38 -5.51 -2.07
C ARG A 415 1.05 -6.13 -0.70
N LEU A 416 -0.07 -6.84 -0.57
CA LEU A 416 -0.53 -7.45 0.67
C LEU A 416 -0.31 -8.96 0.68
N ARG A 417 -0.42 -9.56 1.87
CA ARG A 417 -0.51 -11.01 2.03
C ARG A 417 -1.81 -11.54 1.43
N GLU A 418 -1.76 -12.78 0.95
CA GLU A 418 -2.89 -13.45 0.31
C GLU A 418 -4.09 -13.54 1.26
N GLU A 419 -3.86 -13.93 2.51
CA GLU A 419 -4.90 -14.03 3.55
C GLU A 419 -5.75 -12.76 3.70
N ILE A 420 -5.11 -11.59 3.55
CA ILE A 420 -5.75 -10.28 3.73
C ILE A 420 -6.59 -9.89 2.52
N LEU A 421 -6.19 -10.33 1.33
CA LEU A 421 -6.93 -10.10 0.09
C LEU A 421 -8.27 -10.86 0.07
N TRP A 422 -8.43 -11.86 0.93
CA TRP A 422 -9.68 -12.60 1.10
C TRP A 422 -10.59 -12.02 2.19
N VAL A 423 -10.27 -10.85 2.75
CA VAL A 423 -11.21 -10.09 3.58
C VAL A 423 -11.98 -9.13 2.69
N LEU A 424 -13.29 -9.35 2.58
CA LEU A 424 -14.14 -8.68 1.60
C LEU A 424 -15.15 -7.72 2.24
N VAL A 425 -15.40 -6.61 1.57
CA VAL A 425 -16.50 -5.66 1.85
C VAL A 425 -17.24 -5.43 0.54
N GLY A 426 -18.54 -5.71 0.50
CA GLY A 426 -19.32 -5.62 -0.75
C GLY A 426 -18.72 -6.47 -1.88
N ASP A 427 -18.31 -7.70 -1.56
CA ASP A 427 -17.68 -8.67 -2.47
C ASP A 427 -16.35 -8.22 -3.11
N LYS A 428 -15.72 -7.16 -2.58
CA LYS A 428 -14.42 -6.66 -3.03
C LYS A 428 -13.38 -6.71 -1.92
N SER A 429 -12.15 -7.10 -2.26
CA SER A 429 -11.01 -6.97 -1.36
C SER A 429 -10.59 -5.51 -1.26
N ILE A 430 -9.77 -5.18 -0.26
CA ILE A 430 -9.23 -3.81 -0.13
C ILE A 430 -8.45 -3.40 -1.38
N ASN A 431 -7.73 -4.34 -2.00
CA ASN A 431 -6.97 -4.06 -3.21
C ASN A 431 -7.89 -3.80 -4.41
N ASP A 432 -8.99 -4.54 -4.53
CA ASP A 432 -9.96 -4.34 -5.62
C ASP A 432 -10.61 -2.96 -5.50
N VAL A 433 -10.92 -2.51 -4.27
CA VAL A 433 -11.45 -1.16 -4.03
C VAL A 433 -10.40 -0.10 -4.36
N THR A 434 -9.12 -0.32 -4.05
CA THR A 434 -8.08 0.67 -4.38
C THR A 434 -7.71 0.73 -5.85
N ALA A 435 -7.95 -0.34 -6.60
CA ALA A 435 -7.74 -0.41 -8.04
C ALA A 435 -8.85 0.28 -8.84
N LEU A 436 -10.00 0.56 -8.21
CA LEU A 436 -11.05 1.39 -8.82
C LEU A 436 -10.53 2.81 -9.05
N SER A 437 -10.99 3.43 -10.13
CA SER A 437 -10.88 4.88 -10.28
C SER A 437 -11.68 5.58 -9.17
N VAL A 438 -11.35 6.84 -8.87
CA VAL A 438 -12.05 7.64 -7.86
C VAL A 438 -13.56 7.71 -8.16
N SER A 439 -13.94 7.86 -9.44
CA SER A 439 -15.34 7.84 -9.87
C SER A 439 -16.05 6.49 -9.65
N GLU A 440 -15.37 5.37 -9.88
CA GLU A 440 -15.92 4.04 -9.62
C GLU A 440 -15.98 3.75 -8.11
N ALA A 441 -14.99 4.20 -7.34
CA ALA A 441 -14.93 4.03 -5.90
C ALA A 441 -16.07 4.78 -5.20
N ILE A 442 -16.39 6.02 -5.61
CA ILE A 442 -17.52 6.75 -5.02
C ILE A 442 -18.84 6.02 -5.29
N ASN A 443 -19.05 5.52 -6.51
CA ASN A 443 -20.24 4.76 -6.88
C ASN A 443 -20.34 3.46 -6.08
N PHE A 444 -19.21 2.76 -5.88
CA PHE A 444 -19.14 1.57 -5.04
C PHE A 444 -19.60 1.87 -3.61
N PHE A 445 -19.12 2.94 -2.98
CA PHE A 445 -19.53 3.30 -1.62
C PHE A 445 -20.98 3.81 -1.54
N GLU A 446 -21.51 4.41 -2.60
CA GLU A 446 -22.91 4.83 -2.67
C GLU A 446 -23.88 3.65 -2.76
N GLN A 447 -23.47 2.58 -3.42
CA GLN A 447 -24.29 1.36 -3.60
C GLN A 447 -23.94 0.24 -2.62
N LEU A 448 -22.98 0.44 -1.71
CA LEU A 448 -22.49 -0.58 -0.80
C LEU A 448 -23.63 -1.10 0.11
N PRO A 449 -24.03 -2.38 -0.01
CA PRO A 449 -25.03 -2.94 0.88
C PRO A 449 -24.43 -3.17 2.26
N LEU A 450 -24.99 -2.54 3.28
CA LEU A 450 -24.61 -2.73 4.68
C LEU A 450 -25.84 -3.16 5.47
N ASN A 451 -25.69 -4.15 6.34
CA ASN A 451 -26.73 -4.48 7.32
C ASN A 451 -26.80 -3.40 8.42
N GLU A 452 -27.81 -3.47 9.30
CA GLU A 452 -28.01 -2.46 10.35
C GLU A 452 -26.78 -2.31 11.27
N ARG A 453 -26.18 -3.44 11.68
CA ARG A 453 -24.99 -3.46 12.55
C ARG A 453 -23.76 -2.86 11.86
N GLU A 454 -23.49 -3.26 10.61
CA GLU A 454 -22.41 -2.74 9.79
C GLU A 454 -22.59 -1.25 9.54
N THR A 455 -23.82 -0.80 9.28
CA THR A 455 -24.14 0.62 9.09
C THR A 455 -23.78 1.42 10.34
N ILE A 456 -24.17 0.96 11.54
CA ILE A 456 -23.84 1.65 12.80
C ILE A 456 -22.32 1.79 12.99
N ILE A 457 -21.56 0.73 12.71
CA ILE A 457 -20.10 0.71 12.91
C ILE A 457 -19.37 1.53 11.84
N ALA A 458 -19.78 1.41 10.58
CA ALA A 458 -19.06 1.95 9.43
C ALA A 458 -19.51 3.35 9.00
N ARG A 459 -20.66 3.86 9.47
CA ARG A 459 -21.27 5.12 8.98
C ARG A 459 -20.30 6.29 8.94
N LEU A 460 -19.55 6.53 10.02
CA LEU A 460 -18.59 7.65 10.09
C LEU A 460 -17.43 7.46 9.12
N VAL A 461 -16.93 6.23 9.03
CA VAL A 461 -15.79 5.85 8.18
C VAL A 461 -16.15 5.97 6.70
N VAL A 462 -17.30 5.44 6.31
CA VAL A 462 -17.81 5.52 4.94
C VAL A 462 -18.13 6.95 4.56
N LYS A 463 -18.67 7.75 5.49
CA LYS A 463 -18.91 9.19 5.25
C LYS A 463 -17.59 9.90 4.91
N GLU A 464 -16.55 9.70 5.70
CA GLU A 464 -15.25 10.33 5.49
C GLU A 464 -14.59 9.88 4.17
N ILE A 465 -14.67 8.58 3.83
CA ILE A 465 -14.20 8.07 2.55
C ILE A 465 -14.92 8.76 1.38
N LYS A 466 -16.26 8.85 1.45
CA LYS A 466 -17.07 9.51 0.41
C LYS A 466 -16.72 10.99 0.27
N GLU A 467 -16.54 11.71 1.37
CA GLU A 467 -16.18 13.13 1.35
C GLU A 467 -14.81 13.35 0.69
N ARG A 468 -13.81 12.53 1.03
CA ARG A 468 -12.47 12.61 0.43
C ARG A 468 -12.45 12.25 -1.06
N LEU A 469 -13.19 11.22 -1.45
CA LEU A 469 -13.38 10.88 -2.87
C LEU A 469 -14.05 12.03 -3.63
N ARG A 470 -15.06 12.68 -3.05
CA ARG A 470 -15.71 13.84 -3.66
C ARG A 470 -14.76 15.02 -3.83
N PHE A 471 -13.90 15.30 -2.85
CA PHE A 471 -12.90 16.36 -3.01
C PHE A 471 -11.94 16.09 -4.17
N LEU A 472 -11.56 14.83 -4.40
CA LEU A 472 -10.76 14.45 -5.58
C LEU A 472 -11.52 14.67 -6.89
N ILE A 473 -12.82 14.41 -6.92
CA ILE A 473 -13.68 14.68 -8.09
C ILE A 473 -13.83 16.19 -8.31
N ASP A 474 -14.01 16.97 -7.24
CA ASP A 474 -14.15 18.43 -7.28
C ASP A 474 -12.90 19.08 -7.89
N VAL A 475 -11.70 18.52 -7.68
CA VAL A 475 -10.45 18.98 -8.32
C VAL A 475 -10.13 18.29 -9.65
N GLY A 476 -11.05 17.51 -10.22
CA GLY A 476 -10.89 16.90 -11.55
C GLY A 476 -9.91 15.71 -11.59
N LEU A 477 -9.79 14.95 -10.50
CA LEU A 477 -8.93 13.76 -10.40
C LEU A 477 -9.75 12.46 -10.34
N ASP A 478 -10.95 12.46 -10.91
CA ASP A 478 -11.91 11.34 -10.88
C ASP A 478 -11.45 10.10 -11.66
N TYR A 479 -10.49 10.28 -12.58
CA TYR A 479 -9.89 9.23 -13.40
C TYR A 479 -8.74 8.47 -12.71
N LEU A 480 -8.20 8.98 -11.59
CA LEU A 480 -7.10 8.35 -10.89
C LEU A 480 -7.56 7.12 -10.12
N THR A 481 -6.72 6.09 -10.02
CA THR A 481 -6.92 4.98 -9.08
C THR A 481 -6.23 5.28 -7.75
N LEU A 482 -6.73 4.73 -6.65
CA LEU A 482 -6.16 4.94 -5.32
C LEU A 482 -4.83 4.20 -5.12
N ASP A 483 -4.58 3.14 -5.89
CA ASP A 483 -3.34 2.36 -5.87
C ASP A 483 -2.23 2.96 -6.76
N ARG A 484 -2.53 3.97 -7.59
CA ARG A 484 -1.52 4.66 -8.43
C ARG A 484 -0.39 5.21 -7.56
N LYS A 485 0.85 4.94 -7.98
CA LYS A 485 2.06 5.38 -7.27
C LYS A 485 2.14 6.91 -7.24
N ALA A 486 2.41 7.49 -6.06
CA ALA A 486 2.51 8.94 -5.88
C ALA A 486 3.66 9.55 -6.71
N GLY A 487 4.77 8.83 -6.88
CA GLY A 487 5.89 9.27 -7.73
C GLY A 487 5.59 9.25 -9.25
N SER A 488 4.45 8.71 -9.68
CA SER A 488 4.02 8.71 -11.09
C SER A 488 3.06 9.84 -11.44
N LEU A 489 2.74 10.70 -10.47
CA LEU A 489 1.83 11.82 -10.65
C LEU A 489 2.57 12.99 -11.31
N SER A 490 1.87 13.73 -12.19
CA SER A 490 2.36 15.02 -12.67
C SER A 490 2.39 16.05 -11.54
N GLY A 491 3.16 17.13 -11.71
CA GLY A 491 3.20 18.22 -10.72
C GLY A 491 1.81 18.79 -10.42
N GLY A 492 1.00 19.01 -11.47
CA GLY A 492 -0.39 19.47 -11.31
C GLY A 492 -1.31 18.44 -10.65
N GLU A 493 -1.17 17.14 -10.94
CA GLU A 493 -1.93 16.08 -10.24
C GLU A 493 -1.59 16.07 -8.74
N ALA A 494 -0.30 16.09 -8.40
CA ALA A 494 0.18 16.12 -7.02
C ALA A 494 -0.33 17.36 -6.25
N GLN A 495 -0.29 18.53 -6.90
CA GLN A 495 -0.77 19.78 -6.35
C GLN A 495 -2.28 19.73 -6.07
N ARG A 496 -3.09 19.22 -7.02
CA ARG A 496 -4.54 19.08 -6.87
C ARG A 496 -4.93 18.07 -5.80
N ILE A 497 -4.18 16.97 -5.65
CA ILE A 497 -4.35 16.05 -4.52
C ILE A 497 -4.15 16.79 -3.20
N ARG A 498 -3.08 17.57 -3.08
CA ARG A 498 -2.81 18.36 -1.86
C ARG A 498 -3.92 19.37 -1.60
N LEU A 499 -4.43 20.03 -2.65
CA LEU A 499 -5.58 20.94 -2.56
C LEU A 499 -6.83 20.22 -2.02
N ALA A 500 -7.18 19.06 -2.57
CA ALA A 500 -8.31 18.25 -2.11
C ALA A 500 -8.17 17.85 -0.63
N THR A 501 -6.97 17.44 -0.19
CA THR A 501 -6.69 17.14 1.22
C THR A 501 -6.87 18.38 2.11
N GLN A 502 -6.46 19.57 1.67
CA GLN A 502 -6.65 20.80 2.43
C GLN A 502 -8.10 21.26 2.51
N VAL A 503 -8.90 21.04 1.46
CA VAL A 503 -10.35 21.29 1.50
C VAL A 503 -11.01 20.37 2.52
N GLY A 504 -10.58 19.09 2.57
CA GLY A 504 -11.12 18.11 3.51
C GLY A 504 -10.77 18.38 4.98
N SER A 505 -9.62 19.00 5.27
CA SER A 505 -9.22 19.30 6.65
C SER A 505 -10.11 20.36 7.33
N SER A 506 -10.90 21.11 6.54
CA SER A 506 -11.88 22.10 7.02
C SER A 506 -11.28 23.12 8.01
N LEU A 507 -10.01 23.49 7.81
CA LEU A 507 -9.33 24.49 8.63
C LEU A 507 -9.91 25.89 8.34
N VAL A 508 -9.90 26.74 9.36
CA VAL A 508 -10.41 28.13 9.32
C VAL A 508 -9.32 29.08 9.81
N GLY A 509 -9.26 30.28 9.23
CA GLY A 509 -8.27 31.30 9.60
C GLY A 509 -6.87 31.00 9.10
N VAL A 510 -6.72 30.13 8.10
CA VAL A 510 -5.45 29.77 7.46
C VAL A 510 -5.17 30.67 6.25
N LEU A 511 -3.89 30.92 5.98
CA LEU A 511 -3.44 31.55 4.73
C LEU A 511 -2.94 30.48 3.77
N TYR A 512 -3.71 30.20 2.71
CA TYR A 512 -3.27 29.29 1.65
C TYR A 512 -2.52 30.06 0.57
N VAL A 513 -1.34 29.58 0.18
CA VAL A 513 -0.52 30.16 -0.89
C VAL A 513 -0.30 29.12 -1.98
N LEU A 514 -0.81 29.37 -3.18
CA LEU A 514 -0.85 28.43 -4.31
C LEU A 514 0.00 28.93 -5.48
N ASP A 515 0.70 28.01 -6.14
CA ASP A 515 1.61 28.30 -7.26
C ASP A 515 1.03 27.76 -8.57
N GLU A 516 0.44 28.62 -9.40
CA GLU A 516 -0.09 28.30 -10.73
C GLU A 516 -0.92 27.00 -10.77
N PRO A 517 -2.02 26.90 -9.97
CA PRO A 517 -2.81 25.68 -9.85
C PRO A 517 -3.55 25.29 -11.14
N SER A 518 -3.66 26.19 -12.13
CA SER A 518 -4.23 25.89 -13.45
C SER A 518 -3.29 25.07 -14.35
N ILE A 519 -2.02 24.88 -13.98
CA ILE A 519 -1.04 24.18 -14.80
C ILE A 519 -1.45 22.73 -15.07
N GLY A 520 -1.38 22.34 -16.35
CA GLY A 520 -1.70 21.00 -16.81
C GLY A 520 -3.19 20.64 -16.62
N LEU A 521 -4.04 21.65 -16.44
CA LEU A 521 -5.49 21.50 -16.36
C LEU A 521 -6.13 21.84 -17.71
N HIS A 522 -7.16 21.09 -18.10
CA HIS A 522 -7.95 21.44 -19.27
C HIS A 522 -8.85 22.65 -18.96
N PRO A 523 -9.08 23.60 -19.88
CA PRO A 523 -9.91 24.79 -19.61
C PRO A 523 -11.29 24.50 -19.02
N ARG A 524 -11.92 23.39 -19.46
CA ARG A 524 -13.22 22.91 -18.92
C ARG A 524 -13.19 22.64 -17.41
N ASP A 525 -12.06 22.19 -16.88
CA ASP A 525 -11.93 21.84 -15.47
C ASP A 525 -11.52 23.05 -14.62
N ASN A 526 -11.17 24.19 -15.24
CA ASN A 526 -10.74 25.41 -14.55
C ASN A 526 -11.85 25.99 -13.68
N GLU A 527 -13.10 25.93 -14.15
CA GLU A 527 -14.27 26.32 -13.36
C GLU A 527 -14.39 25.53 -12.04
N ARG A 528 -14.06 24.23 -12.07
CA ARG A 528 -14.10 23.37 -10.88
C ARG A 528 -12.98 23.72 -9.89
N LEU A 529 -11.79 24.00 -10.40
CA LEU A 529 -10.68 24.50 -9.60
C LEU A 529 -11.06 25.82 -8.91
N LEU A 530 -11.57 26.79 -9.68
CA LEU A 530 -12.01 28.09 -9.16
C LEU A 530 -13.11 27.96 -8.11
N ALA A 531 -14.09 27.07 -8.32
CA ALA A 531 -15.12 26.78 -7.32
C ALA A 531 -14.50 26.23 -6.02
N THR A 532 -13.48 25.38 -6.13
CA THR A 532 -12.76 24.82 -4.98
C THR A 532 -11.96 25.90 -4.23
N LEU A 533 -11.29 26.81 -4.94
CA LEU A 533 -10.56 27.92 -4.33
C LEU A 533 -11.51 28.90 -3.61
N LYS A 534 -12.65 29.23 -4.22
CA LYS A 534 -13.70 30.04 -3.59
C LYS A 534 -14.25 29.35 -2.35
N ARG A 535 -14.48 28.03 -2.41
CA ARG A 535 -14.89 27.25 -1.22
C ARG A 535 -13.86 27.33 -0.10
N LEU A 536 -12.56 27.22 -0.39
CA LEU A 536 -11.52 27.39 0.63
C LEU A 536 -11.58 28.77 1.29
N ARG A 537 -11.74 29.83 0.49
CA ARG A 537 -11.95 31.19 0.98
C ARG A 537 -13.20 31.27 1.86
N ASP A 538 -14.33 30.78 1.37
CA ASP A 538 -15.65 30.89 2.02
C ASP A 538 -15.74 30.12 3.35
N LEU A 539 -14.83 29.16 3.60
CA LEU A 539 -14.65 28.55 4.92
C LEU A 539 -14.08 29.52 5.97
N GLY A 540 -13.68 30.74 5.58
CA GLY A 540 -13.05 31.73 6.44
C GLY A 540 -11.53 31.69 6.37
N ASN A 541 -10.98 31.42 5.19
CA ASN A 541 -9.54 31.44 4.92
C ASN A 541 -9.18 32.53 3.93
N THR A 542 -7.91 32.93 3.94
CA THR A 542 -7.35 33.81 2.90
C THR A 542 -6.60 32.95 1.89
N VAL A 543 -6.85 33.17 0.59
CA VAL A 543 -6.24 32.37 -0.48
C VAL A 543 -5.44 33.31 -1.38
N ILE A 544 -4.12 33.16 -1.39
CA ILE A 544 -3.22 33.86 -2.32
C ILE A 544 -2.85 32.87 -3.44
N VAL A 545 -3.09 33.26 -4.69
CA VAL A 545 -2.78 32.45 -5.86
C VAL A 545 -1.81 33.22 -6.74
N VAL A 546 -0.66 32.62 -7.07
CA VAL A 546 0.22 33.13 -8.12
C VAL A 546 -0.28 32.58 -9.45
N GLU A 547 -0.80 33.44 -10.32
CA GLU A 547 -1.41 33.01 -11.59
C GLU A 547 -1.25 34.01 -12.74
N HIS A 548 -1.34 33.47 -13.94
CA HIS A 548 -1.38 34.19 -15.20
C HIS A 548 -2.61 33.84 -16.06
N ASP A 549 -3.42 32.86 -15.62
CA ASP A 549 -4.69 32.50 -16.26
C ASP A 549 -5.73 33.63 -16.17
N GLU A 550 -6.34 33.96 -17.31
CA GLU A 550 -7.29 35.07 -17.43
C GLU A 550 -8.55 34.84 -16.58
N ASP A 551 -9.10 33.62 -16.61
CA ASP A 551 -10.31 33.28 -15.87
C ASP A 551 -10.09 33.38 -14.36
N THR A 552 -8.92 32.94 -13.89
CA THR A 552 -8.53 33.04 -12.48
C THR A 552 -8.37 34.48 -12.03
N VAL A 553 -7.69 35.31 -12.81
CA VAL A 553 -7.54 36.75 -12.51
C VAL A 553 -8.89 37.46 -12.48
N ARG A 554 -9.78 37.17 -13.46
CA ARG A 554 -11.14 37.75 -13.51
C ARG A 554 -12.05 37.34 -12.35
N ASN A 555 -11.78 36.20 -11.72
CA ASN A 555 -12.57 35.67 -10.62
C ASN A 555 -11.98 35.97 -9.23
N ALA A 556 -10.86 36.67 -9.17
CA ALA A 556 -10.24 37.12 -7.92
C ALA A 556 -11.12 38.18 -7.25
N ASP A 557 -11.12 38.20 -5.92
CA ASP A 557 -11.71 39.32 -5.17
C ASP A 557 -10.77 40.54 -5.18
N HIS A 558 -9.47 40.29 -5.34
CA HIS A 558 -8.42 41.31 -5.35
C HIS A 558 -7.21 40.84 -6.16
N VAL A 559 -6.63 41.73 -6.98
CA VAL A 559 -5.48 41.45 -7.84
C VAL A 559 -4.31 42.35 -7.45
N ILE A 560 -3.11 41.77 -7.44
CA ILE A 560 -1.85 42.47 -7.24
C ILE A 560 -0.94 42.16 -8.43
N ASP A 561 -0.66 43.17 -9.25
CA ASP A 561 0.26 43.06 -10.38
C ASP A 561 1.68 43.44 -9.96
N ILE A 562 2.62 42.54 -10.20
CA ILE A 562 3.99 42.62 -9.70
C ILE A 562 4.96 42.69 -10.87
N GLY A 563 5.78 43.73 -10.86
CA GLY A 563 6.92 44.00 -11.72
C GLY A 563 6.50 44.33 -13.15
N PRO A 564 6.84 45.52 -13.69
CA PRO A 564 6.55 45.83 -15.08
C PRO A 564 7.34 44.93 -16.05
N LEU A 565 8.46 44.36 -15.57
CA LEU A 565 9.37 43.47 -16.30
C LEU A 565 9.93 42.38 -15.35
N ALA A 566 10.83 41.54 -15.87
CA ALA A 566 11.46 40.43 -15.14
C ALA A 566 12.81 40.81 -14.50
N GLY A 567 13.23 40.03 -13.51
CA GLY A 567 14.57 40.09 -12.92
C GLY A 567 14.84 41.43 -12.24
N VAL A 568 15.99 42.06 -12.54
CA VAL A 568 16.40 43.32 -11.92
C VAL A 568 15.45 44.50 -12.21
N HIS A 569 14.65 44.41 -13.28
CA HIS A 569 13.66 45.39 -13.71
C HIS A 569 12.23 45.09 -13.21
N GLY A 570 12.06 43.97 -12.49
CA GLY A 570 10.83 43.65 -11.77
C GLY A 570 10.88 44.08 -10.31
N GLY A 571 10.10 43.41 -9.48
CA GLY A 571 10.16 43.54 -8.02
C GLY A 571 9.45 44.77 -7.45
N GLU A 572 8.59 45.43 -8.23
CA GLU A 572 7.78 46.58 -7.82
C GLU A 572 6.29 46.23 -7.89
N ILE A 573 5.43 46.88 -7.10
CA ILE A 573 3.97 46.75 -7.24
C ILE A 573 3.51 47.71 -8.35
N VAL A 574 2.98 47.17 -9.44
CA VAL A 574 2.52 47.96 -10.60
C VAL A 574 1.10 48.48 -10.36
N ALA A 575 0.22 47.57 -9.94
CA ALA A 575 -1.18 47.88 -9.66
C ALA A 575 -1.72 46.96 -8.57
N GLN A 576 -2.70 47.47 -7.84
CA GLN A 576 -3.39 46.74 -6.79
C GLN A 576 -4.86 47.18 -6.74
N GLY A 577 -5.81 46.26 -6.82
CA GLY A 577 -7.24 46.58 -6.80
C GLY A 577 -8.15 45.41 -7.12
N THR A 578 -9.43 45.70 -7.34
CA THR A 578 -10.46 44.75 -7.79
C THR A 578 -10.48 44.60 -9.30
#